data_AF-A0A4Q3VAR2-F1
#
_entry.id   AF-A0A4Q3VAR2-F1
#
_cell.length_a   1.000
_cell.length_b   1.000
_cell.length_c   1.000
_cell.angle_alpha   90.00
_cell.angle_beta   90.00
_cell.angle_gamma   90.00
#
_symmetry.space_group_name_H-M   'P 1'
#
loop_
_entity.id
_entity.type
_entity.pdbx_description
1 polymer ?
#
loop_
_entity_poly.entity_id
_entity_poly.type
_entity_poly.pdbx_seq_one_letter_code
_entity_poly.pdbx_strand_id
1 'polypeptide(L)'
;MVQLLEPTAPDSLVRWGFFNAIFEQKEYGEDYAIEPVAREMLKDPKVKAEFEERLKDPKFAGSPGARLGFFYQRSPWWDEKLNVYPVWRVE
;
A
#
# COMPACT_ATOMS: atom_id res chain seq x y z
N MET A 1 13.67 23.56 -17.77
CA MET A 1 13.53 22.11 -18.05
C MET A 1 13.25 21.27 -16.79
N VAL A 2 13.58 21.74 -15.58
CA VAL A 2 13.30 21.04 -14.31
C VAL A 2 11.82 21.07 -13.87
N GLN A 3 11.02 22.05 -14.34
CA GLN A 3 9.64 22.24 -13.89
C GLN A 3 8.67 21.13 -14.33
N LEU A 4 8.96 20.42 -15.43
CA LEU A 4 8.07 19.40 -15.98
C LEU A 4 8.01 18.13 -15.09
N LEU A 5 9.09 17.87 -14.35
CA LEU A 5 9.24 16.72 -13.45
C LEU A 5 9.06 17.08 -11.97
N GLU A 6 8.79 18.35 -11.67
CA GLU A 6 8.53 18.80 -10.30
C GLU A 6 7.03 18.63 -10.01
N PRO A 7 6.60 17.77 -9.08
CA PRO A 7 5.19 17.45 -8.89
C PRO A 7 4.34 18.66 -8.46
N THR A 8 4.96 19.65 -7.80
CA THR A 8 4.32 20.90 -7.34
C THR A 8 4.24 22.00 -8.40
N ALA A 9 4.93 21.85 -9.53
CA ALA A 9 4.94 22.87 -10.57
C ALA A 9 3.61 22.90 -11.34
N PRO A 10 3.17 24.10 -11.81
CA PRO A 10 1.92 24.24 -12.55
C PRO A 10 1.91 23.51 -13.89
N ASP A 11 3.07 23.32 -14.51
CA ASP A 11 3.25 22.61 -15.78
C ASP A 11 3.78 21.18 -15.61
N SER A 12 3.57 20.57 -14.44
CA SER A 12 4.10 19.23 -14.16
C SER A 12 3.33 18.13 -14.90
N LEU A 13 4.05 17.09 -15.32
CA LEU A 13 3.45 15.92 -15.98
C LEU A 13 2.44 15.18 -15.08
N VAL A 14 2.60 15.26 -13.75
CA VAL A 14 1.63 14.69 -12.82
C VAL A 14 0.33 15.48 -12.81
N ARG A 15 0.39 16.82 -12.89
CA ARG A 15 -0.81 17.67 -12.96
C ARG A 15 -1.55 17.50 -14.28
N TRP A 16 -0.83 17.21 -15.35
CA TRP A 16 -1.38 16.87 -16.67
C TRP A 16 -1.86 15.41 -16.76
N GLY A 17 -1.69 14.60 -15.72
CA GLY A 17 -2.23 13.25 -15.61
C GLY A 17 -1.38 12.13 -16.24
N PHE A 18 -0.16 12.42 -16.71
CA PHE A 18 0.74 11.40 -17.30
C PHE A 18 1.17 10.33 -16.29
N PHE A 19 1.08 10.63 -14.99
CA PHE A 19 1.41 9.70 -13.90
C PHE A 19 0.18 9.18 -13.16
N ASN A 20 -1.05 9.31 -13.68
CA ASN A 20 -2.22 8.84 -12.94
C ASN A 20 -2.17 7.34 -12.58
N ALA A 21 -1.49 6.54 -13.39
CA ALA A 21 -1.33 5.11 -13.17
C ALA A 21 -0.60 4.73 -11.85
N ILE A 22 0.19 5.63 -11.25
CA ILE A 22 0.83 5.36 -9.93
C ILE A 22 -0.10 5.58 -8.74
N PHE A 23 -1.21 6.30 -8.93
CA PHE A 23 -2.23 6.51 -7.89
C PHE A 23 -3.32 5.45 -7.93
N GLU A 24 -3.35 4.64 -8.98
CA GLU A 24 -4.35 3.59 -9.15
C GLU A 24 -3.84 2.29 -8.54
N GLN A 25 -4.50 1.82 -7.49
CA GLN A 25 -4.28 0.48 -6.98
C GLN A 25 -4.85 -0.52 -8.00
N LYS A 26 -3.96 -1.10 -8.83
CA LYS A 26 -4.36 -2.00 -9.93
C LYS A 26 -4.68 -3.41 -9.47
N GLU A 27 -4.08 -3.85 -8.37
CA GLU A 27 -4.34 -5.15 -7.78
C GLU A 27 -5.00 -4.97 -6.41
N TYR A 28 -6.17 -5.58 -6.26
CA TYR A 28 -6.74 -5.87 -4.96
C TYR A 28 -6.46 -7.35 -4.73
N GLY A 29 -5.68 -7.68 -3.70
CA GLY A 29 -5.50 -9.08 -3.33
C GLY A 29 -6.88 -9.64 -2.99
N GLU A 30 -7.41 -10.52 -3.84
CA GLU A 30 -8.72 -11.14 -3.61
C GLU A 30 -8.71 -11.81 -2.23
N ASP A 31 -9.80 -11.68 -1.48
CA ASP A 31 -9.90 -12.17 -0.10
C ASP A 31 -9.47 -13.65 0.03
N TYR A 32 -9.76 -14.46 -0.99
CA TYR A 32 -9.38 -15.88 -1.06
C TYR A 32 -7.88 -16.11 -1.23
N ALA A 33 -7.17 -15.22 -1.95
CA ALA A 33 -5.73 -15.29 -2.10
C ALA A 33 -4.99 -14.81 -0.83
N ILE A 34 -5.63 -13.91 -0.06
CA ILE A 34 -5.03 -13.32 1.14
C ILE A 34 -5.19 -14.19 2.38
N GLU A 35 -6.29 -14.91 2.54
CA GLU A 35 -6.48 -15.79 3.69
C GLU A 35 -5.33 -16.80 3.92
N PRO A 36 -4.85 -17.57 2.92
CA PRO A 36 -3.75 -18.51 3.14
C PRO A 36 -2.45 -17.80 3.51
N VAL A 37 -2.19 -16.62 2.94
CA VAL A 37 -0.99 -15.84 3.29
C VAL A 37 -1.07 -15.23 4.67
N ALA A 38 -2.24 -14.73 5.08
CA ALA A 38 -2.47 -14.28 6.45
C ALA A 38 -2.20 -15.42 7.45
N ARG A 39 -2.65 -16.65 7.16
CA ARG A 39 -2.40 -17.82 8.00
C ARG A 39 -0.92 -18.17 8.09
N GLU A 40 -0.18 -18.11 6.98
CA GLU A 40 1.27 -18.32 6.99
C GLU A 40 2.01 -17.22 7.75
N MET A 41 1.61 -15.96 7.56
CA MET A 41 2.19 -14.81 8.27
C MET A 41 1.98 -14.85 9.77
N LEU A 42 0.82 -15.32 10.23
CA LEU A 42 0.53 -15.46 11.66
C LEU A 42 1.37 -16.55 12.35
N LYS A 43 2.12 -17.37 11.60
CA LYS A 43 3.14 -18.26 12.17
C LYS A 43 4.37 -17.51 12.67
N ASP A 44 4.66 -16.32 12.13
CA ASP A 44 5.71 -15.45 12.66
C ASP A 44 5.21 -14.78 13.95
N PRO A 45 5.86 -15.03 15.10
CA PRO A 45 5.44 -14.45 16.37
C PRO A 45 5.49 -12.92 16.40
N LYS A 46 6.34 -12.28 15.58
CA LYS A 46 6.40 -10.82 15.49
C LYS A 46 5.16 -10.25 14.81
N VAL A 47 4.81 -10.82 13.66
CA VAL A 47 3.61 -10.40 12.90
C VAL A 47 2.35 -10.65 13.71
N LYS A 48 2.29 -11.78 14.42
CA LYS A 48 1.20 -12.08 15.33
C LYS A 48 1.07 -11.05 16.46
N ALA A 49 2.17 -10.68 17.11
CA ALA A 49 2.16 -9.69 18.18
C ALA A 49 1.71 -8.30 17.68
N GLU A 50 2.20 -7.86 16.51
CA GLU A 50 1.75 -6.60 15.89
C GLU A 50 0.26 -6.61 15.53
N PHE A 51 -0.23 -7.75 15.03
CA PHE A 51 -1.64 -7.91 14.70
C PHE A 51 -2.52 -7.87 15.95
N GLU A 52 -2.12 -8.57 17.02
CA GLU A 52 -2.80 -8.55 18.32
C GLU A 52 -2.79 -7.16 18.97
N GLU A 53 -1.72 -6.39 18.78
CA GLU A 53 -1.66 -5.00 19.22
C GLU A 53 -2.65 -4.12 18.44
N ARG A 54 -2.69 -4.26 17.10
CA ARG A 54 -3.67 -3.55 16.25
C ARG A 54 -5.11 -3.93 16.57
N LEU A 55 -5.38 -5.16 16.99
CA LEU A 55 -6.71 -5.60 17.44
C LEU A 55 -7.22 -4.87 18.70
N LYS A 56 -6.35 -4.17 19.45
CA LYS A 56 -6.79 -3.31 20.55
C LYS A 56 -7.53 -2.06 20.07
N ASP A 57 -7.35 -1.65 18.81
CA ASP A 57 -8.14 -0.58 18.20
C ASP A 57 -9.52 -1.12 17.77
N PRO A 58 -10.63 -0.64 18.36
CA PRO A 58 -11.97 -1.11 18.02
C PRO A 58 -12.35 -0.87 16.55
N LYS A 59 -11.82 0.19 15.93
CA LYS A 59 -12.08 0.49 14.51
C LYS A 59 -11.42 -0.54 13.60
N PHE A 60 -10.21 -0.98 13.96
CA PHE A 60 -9.49 -2.02 13.24
C PHE A 60 -10.13 -3.40 13.49
N ALA A 61 -10.41 -3.73 14.75
CA ALA A 61 -11.01 -5.01 15.14
C ALA A 61 -12.39 -5.23 14.50
N GLY A 62 -13.20 -4.16 14.40
CA GLY A 62 -14.53 -4.19 13.80
C GLY A 62 -14.55 -4.16 12.27
N SER A 63 -13.40 -4.03 11.60
CA SER A 63 -13.32 -3.93 10.14
C SER A 63 -12.61 -5.16 9.53
N PRO A 64 -13.35 -6.12 8.96
CA PRO A 64 -12.77 -7.27 8.26
C PRO A 64 -11.81 -6.85 7.14
N GLY A 65 -12.17 -5.82 6.38
CA GLY A 65 -11.31 -5.27 5.32
C GLY A 65 -10.02 -4.67 5.86
N ALA A 66 -10.05 -3.97 7.00
CA ALA A 66 -8.82 -3.44 7.61
C ALA A 66 -7.89 -4.56 8.10
N ARG A 67 -8.46 -5.65 8.63
CA ARG A 67 -7.71 -6.83 9.06
C ARG A 67 -7.06 -7.55 7.88
N LEU A 68 -7.79 -7.73 6.77
CA LEU A 68 -7.22 -8.30 5.54
C LEU A 68 -6.16 -7.38 4.94
N GLY A 69 -6.40 -6.07 4.92
CA GLY A 69 -5.45 -5.06 4.46
C GLY A 69 -4.13 -5.08 5.21
N PHE A 70 -4.13 -5.38 6.52
CA PHE A 70 -2.90 -5.55 7.31
C PHE A 70 -1.99 -6.65 6.77
N PHE A 71 -2.57 -7.77 6.32
CA PHE A 71 -1.83 -8.88 5.72
C PHE A 71 -1.49 -8.61 4.25
N TYR A 72 -2.40 -7.98 3.49
CA TYR A 72 -2.17 -7.61 2.10
C TYR A 72 -0.98 -6.67 1.94
N GLN A 73 -0.87 -5.64 2.79
CA GLN A 73 0.27 -4.71 2.80
C GLN A 73 1.62 -5.36 3.08
N ARG A 74 1.63 -6.53 3.74
CA ARG A 74 2.87 -7.26 4.05
C ARG A 74 3.11 -8.39 3.04
N SER A 75 2.13 -8.67 2.18
CA SER A 75 2.18 -9.80 1.25
C SER A 75 3.12 -9.49 0.08
N PRO A 76 3.73 -10.50 -0.55
CA PRO A 76 4.60 -10.29 -1.71
C PRO A 76 3.86 -9.74 -2.95
N TRP A 77 2.53 -9.62 -2.90
CA TRP A 77 1.70 -9.02 -3.95
C TRP A 77 1.33 -7.57 -3.68
N TRP A 78 1.84 -6.98 -2.58
CA TRP A 78 1.68 -5.56 -2.34
C TRP A 78 2.48 -4.78 -3.38
N ASP A 79 1.81 -3.90 -4.12
CA ASP A 79 2.49 -2.98 -5.02
C ASP A 79 3.21 -1.90 -4.19
N GLU A 80 4.50 -2.13 -3.93
CA GLU A 80 5.39 -1.18 -3.25
C GLU A 80 5.54 0.15 -4.01
N LYS A 81 5.09 0.23 -5.28
CA LYS A 81 5.15 1.45 -6.10
C LYS A 81 3.85 2.25 -6.06
N LEU A 82 2.81 1.76 -5.38
CA LEU A 82 1.57 2.50 -5.20
C LEU A 82 1.84 3.83 -4.47
N ASN A 83 1.43 4.94 -5.08
CA ASN A 83 1.69 6.31 -4.62
C ASN A 83 3.18 6.74 -4.56
N VAL A 84 4.10 5.97 -5.14
CA VAL A 84 5.51 6.36 -5.22
C VAL A 84 5.73 7.16 -6.50
N TYR A 85 6.13 8.43 -6.36
CA TYR A 85 6.48 9.25 -7.52
C TYR A 85 7.78 8.73 -8.15
N PRO A 86 7.79 8.35 -9.44
CA PRO A 86 8.90 7.62 -10.06
C PRO A 86 10.10 8.52 -10.43
N VAL A 87 10.07 9.82 -10.10
CA VAL A 87 11.20 10.73 -10.34
C VAL A 87 11.93 11.00 -9.03
N TRP A 88 13.19 10.57 -8.99
CA TRP A 88 14.09 10.80 -7.86
C TRP A 88 14.71 12.21 -7.93
N ARG A 89 14.74 12.92 -6.81
CA ARG A 89 15.49 14.19 -6.68
C ARG A 89 16.92 13.86 -6.28
N VAL A 90 17.89 14.29 -7.08
CA VAL A 90 19.31 14.32 -6.69
C VAL A 90 19.62 15.76 -6.30
N GLU A 91 20.04 15.98 -5.05
CA GLU A 91 20.61 17.26 -4.61
C GLU A 91 22.11 17.34 -4.95
#